data_AF-A0A257MX13-F1
#
_entry.id   AF-A0A257MX13-F1
#
_cell.length_a   1.000
_cell.length_b   1.000
_cell.length_c   1.000
_cell.angle_alpha   90.00
_cell.angle_beta   90.00
_cell.angle_gamma   90.00
#
_symmetry.space_group_name_H-M   'P 1'
#
loop_
_entity.id
_entity.type
_entity.pdbx_description
1 polymer ?
#
loop_
_entity_poly.entity_id
_entity_poly.type
_entity_poly.pdbx_seq_one_letter_code
_entity_poly.pdbx_strand_id
1 'polypeptide(L)'
;MQNQRTLKAYAIKVDDKVFDAQLTLNKRGEIGYHTLENQGVKPVVNNVLADCPLCNGKVIETAKAYGCSEWRNGCKMTIWKTIAQQQITIALAKKLLSSGETGVLTGFKSSKNTEFSANLKLVNGKVEMDFSE
;
A
#
# COMPACT_ATOMS: atom_id res chain seq x y z
N MET A 1 -15.10 27.29 -29.92
CA MET A 1 -14.96 25.84 -30.18
C MET A 1 -13.81 25.26 -29.35
N GLN A 2 -13.86 25.33 -28.01
CA GLN A 2 -12.63 25.17 -27.22
C GLN A 2 -12.35 23.75 -26.72
N ASN A 3 -13.36 22.87 -26.58
CA ASN A 3 -13.10 21.58 -25.94
C ASN A 3 -13.61 20.45 -26.82
N GLN A 4 -12.74 19.94 -27.70
CA GLN A 4 -12.94 18.72 -28.52
C GLN A 4 -12.99 17.44 -27.66
N ARG A 5 -13.52 17.52 -26.44
CA ARG A 5 -13.57 16.43 -25.46
C ARG A 5 -14.89 16.45 -24.69
N THR A 6 -15.38 15.27 -24.30
CA THR A 6 -16.50 15.17 -23.38
C THR A 6 -16.11 15.68 -21.99
N LEU A 7 -17.01 16.46 -21.36
CA LEU A 7 -16.81 16.93 -19.98
C LEU A 7 -16.82 15.78 -18.97
N LYS A 8 -17.62 14.74 -19.24
CA LYS A 8 -17.75 13.54 -18.43
C LYS A 8 -16.91 12.40 -19.01
N ALA A 9 -16.40 11.55 -18.14
CA ALA A 9 -15.82 10.27 -18.53
C ALA A 9 -16.92 9.21 -18.65
N TYR A 10 -16.68 8.25 -19.54
CA TYR A 10 -17.54 7.11 -19.77
C TYR A 10 -16.70 5.84 -19.75
N ALA A 11 -17.28 4.75 -19.23
CA ALA A 11 -16.68 3.44 -19.30
C ALA A 11 -16.64 2.97 -20.77
N ILE A 12 -15.45 2.74 -21.29
CA ILE A 12 -15.22 2.23 -22.64
C ILE A 12 -14.40 0.95 -22.60
N LYS A 13 -14.56 0.11 -23.62
CA LYS A 13 -13.81 -1.15 -23.78
C LYS A 13 -12.84 -1.02 -24.95
N VAL A 14 -11.54 -1.14 -24.70
CA VAL A 14 -10.48 -1.17 -25.72
C VAL A 14 -9.58 -2.36 -25.45
N ASP A 15 -9.36 -3.23 -26.44
CA ASP A 15 -8.52 -4.44 -26.33
C ASP A 15 -8.80 -5.27 -25.06
N ASP A 16 -10.08 -5.59 -24.83
CA ASP A 16 -10.61 -6.31 -23.67
C ASP A 16 -10.45 -5.65 -22.30
N LYS A 17 -9.98 -4.40 -22.23
CA LYS A 17 -9.89 -3.62 -20.99
C LYS A 17 -11.02 -2.59 -20.93
N VAL A 18 -11.76 -2.58 -19.82
CA VAL A 18 -12.80 -1.57 -19.53
C VAL A 18 -12.22 -0.51 -18.61
N PHE A 19 -12.33 0.76 -18.99
CA PHE A 19 -11.85 1.88 -18.19
C PHE A 19 -12.64 3.17 -18.47
N ASP A 20 -12.62 4.10 -17.52
CA ASP A 20 -13.24 5.42 -17.67
C ASP A 20 -12.33 6.37 -18.46
N ALA A 21 -12.86 6.93 -19.54
CA ALA A 21 -12.14 7.87 -20.39
C ALA A 21 -13.03 9.02 -20.86
N GLN A 22 -12.41 10.18 -21.11
CA GLN A 22 -13.04 11.28 -21.85
C GLN A 22 -12.88 11.02 -23.34
N LEU A 23 -13.99 11.05 -24.08
CA LEU A 23 -13.97 10.86 -25.53
C LEU A 23 -13.57 12.17 -26.21
N THR A 24 -12.76 12.07 -27.26
CA THR A 24 -12.35 13.20 -28.08
C THR A 24 -12.82 13.05 -29.51
N LEU A 25 -13.06 14.17 -30.18
CA LEU A 25 -13.41 14.18 -31.59
C LEU A 25 -12.52 15.19 -32.30
N ASN A 26 -11.67 14.71 -33.20
CA ASN A 26 -10.79 15.59 -33.93
C ASN A 26 -11.52 16.27 -35.10
N LYS A 27 -10.85 17.23 -35.76
CA LYS A 27 -11.42 17.99 -36.90
C LYS A 27 -11.75 17.13 -38.12
N ARG A 28 -11.28 15.88 -38.17
CA ARG A 28 -11.57 14.89 -39.24
C ARG A 28 -12.74 13.98 -38.88
N GLY A 29 -13.34 14.14 -37.69
CA GLY A 29 -14.43 13.29 -37.22
C GLY A 29 -13.97 11.95 -36.63
N GLU A 30 -12.68 11.79 -36.38
CA GLU A 30 -12.14 10.58 -35.77
C GLU A 30 -12.29 10.65 -34.25
N ILE A 31 -12.76 9.56 -33.66
CA ILE A 31 -12.96 9.42 -32.23
C ILE A 31 -11.65 8.99 -31.58
N GLY A 32 -11.20 9.76 -30.59
CA GLY A 32 -10.11 9.38 -29.68
C GLY A 32 -10.61 9.29 -28.24
N TYR A 33 -9.70 8.99 -27.32
CA TYR A 33 -9.98 9.00 -25.89
C TYR A 33 -8.77 9.53 -25.11
N HIS A 34 -9.03 10.20 -24.00
CA HIS A 34 -8.04 10.43 -22.94
C HIS A 34 -8.48 9.65 -21.71
N THR A 35 -7.65 8.69 -21.31
CA THR A 35 -7.74 8.07 -20.00
C THR A 35 -7.63 9.15 -18.94
N LEU A 36 -8.53 9.14 -17.97
CA LEU A 36 -8.27 9.84 -16.72
C LEU A 36 -7.27 8.98 -15.97
N GLU A 37 -5.99 9.15 -16.27
CA GLU A 37 -4.93 8.66 -15.38
C GLU A 37 -5.16 9.36 -14.04
N ASN A 38 -5.75 8.63 -13.09
CA ASN A 38 -5.75 9.00 -11.69
C ASN A 38 -4.29 9.21 -11.28
N GLN A 39 -3.86 10.48 -11.29
CA GLN A 39 -2.64 10.92 -10.62
C GLN A 39 -2.82 10.64 -9.12
N GLY A 40 -2.53 9.41 -8.71
CA GLY A 40 -2.77 8.94 -7.34
C GLY A 40 -2.54 7.44 -7.11
N VAL A 41 -2.41 6.61 -8.15
CA VAL A 41 -1.95 5.22 -7.98
C VAL A 41 -0.63 5.07 -8.74
N LYS A 42 0.47 5.40 -8.07
CA LYS A 42 1.79 4.88 -8.47
C LYS A 42 1.64 3.36 -8.62
N PRO A 43 2.18 2.73 -9.66
CA PRO A 43 2.18 1.27 -9.75
C PRO A 43 2.71 0.74 -8.42
N VAL A 44 1.88 -0.06 -7.74
CA VAL A 44 2.33 -0.79 -6.56
C VAL A 44 3.42 -1.69 -7.09
N VAL A 45 4.66 -1.27 -6.89
CA VAL A 45 5.81 -2.15 -6.99
C VAL A 45 5.49 -3.28 -6.02
N ASN A 46 5.06 -4.41 -6.57
CA ASN A 46 4.88 -5.67 -5.86
C ASN A 46 6.28 -6.17 -5.48
N ASN A 47 6.98 -5.41 -4.65
CA ASN A 47 8.21 -5.86 -4.06
C ASN A 47 7.80 -6.88 -3.00
N VAL A 48 8.11 -8.14 -3.28
CA VAL A 48 7.95 -9.21 -2.30
C VAL A 48 9.04 -9.01 -1.25
N LEU A 49 8.63 -8.80 0.00
CA LEU A 49 9.55 -8.55 1.12
C LEU A 49 10.09 -9.85 1.71
N ALA A 50 9.21 -10.81 1.97
CA ALA A 50 9.49 -12.12 2.55
C ALA A 50 8.28 -13.05 2.41
N ASP A 51 8.43 -14.30 2.85
CA ASP A 51 7.32 -15.22 3.04
C ASP A 51 6.55 -14.89 4.33
N CYS A 52 5.23 -15.08 4.29
CA CYS A 52 4.33 -14.79 5.40
C CYS A 52 4.47 -15.86 6.47
N PRO A 53 4.80 -15.51 7.73
CA PRO A 53 4.99 -16.50 8.78
C PRO A 53 3.68 -17.17 9.27
N LEU A 54 2.50 -16.72 8.81
CA LEU A 54 1.21 -17.35 9.15
C LEU A 54 0.70 -18.35 8.13
N CYS A 55 0.95 -18.12 6.84
CA CYS A 55 0.33 -18.90 5.76
C CYS A 55 1.28 -19.23 4.60
N ASN A 56 2.55 -18.86 4.70
CA ASN A 56 3.58 -19.08 3.68
C ASN A 56 3.33 -18.37 2.32
N GLY A 57 2.31 -17.52 2.22
CA GLY A 57 2.08 -16.61 1.10
C GLY A 57 3.16 -15.50 1.02
N LYS A 58 3.05 -14.58 0.06
CA LYS A 58 4.04 -13.50 -0.08
C LYS A 58 3.64 -12.27 0.72
N VAL A 59 4.56 -11.66 1.47
CA VAL A 59 4.34 -10.33 2.05
C VAL A 59 4.77 -9.28 1.03
N ILE A 60 3.84 -8.41 0.68
CA ILE A 60 4.02 -7.35 -0.32
C ILE A 60 3.87 -5.98 0.30
N GLU A 61 4.52 -4.99 -0.29
CA GLU A 61 4.37 -3.60 0.09
C GLU A 61 3.13 -2.97 -0.55
N THR A 62 2.33 -2.27 0.26
CA THR A 62 1.21 -1.44 -0.18
C THR A 62 1.44 0.01 0.23
N ALA A 63 0.55 0.92 -0.16
CA ALA A 63 0.65 2.32 0.23
C ALA A 63 0.67 2.54 1.76
N LYS A 64 -0.06 1.72 2.53
CA LYS A 64 -0.26 1.92 3.98
C LYS A 64 0.41 0.87 4.86
N ALA A 65 0.72 -0.30 4.31
CA ALA A 65 1.20 -1.44 5.10
C ALA A 65 2.06 -2.41 4.27
N TYR A 66 2.80 -3.27 4.95
CA TYR A 66 3.35 -4.50 4.41
C TYR A 66 2.39 -5.63 4.79
N GLY A 67 1.72 -6.23 3.82
CA GLY A 67 0.62 -7.17 4.04
C GLY A 67 0.77 -8.45 3.23
N CYS A 68 0.18 -9.54 3.69
CA CYS A 68 0.20 -10.80 2.95
C CYS A 68 -0.67 -10.72 1.69
N SER A 69 -0.19 -11.28 0.58
CA SER A 69 -0.91 -11.44 -0.69
C SER A 69 -2.22 -12.22 -0.52
N GLU A 70 -2.22 -13.17 0.41
CA GLU A 70 -3.34 -14.08 0.71
C GLU A 70 -4.36 -13.47 1.68
N TRP A 71 -4.40 -12.14 1.84
CA TRP A 71 -5.34 -11.48 2.76
C TRP A 71 -6.80 -11.76 2.41
N ARG A 72 -7.12 -11.92 1.12
CA ARG A 72 -8.46 -12.32 0.65
C ARG A 72 -8.80 -13.78 0.98
N ASN A 73 -7.78 -14.61 1.20
CA ASN A 73 -7.91 -15.99 1.62
C ASN A 73 -7.88 -16.14 3.16
N GLY A 74 -8.03 -15.03 3.89
CA GLY A 74 -8.19 -15.02 5.35
C GLY A 74 -6.92 -14.76 6.15
N CYS A 75 -5.76 -14.60 5.51
CA CYS A 75 -4.53 -14.25 6.23
C CYS A 75 -4.59 -12.82 6.77
N LYS A 76 -4.34 -12.64 8.07
CA LYS A 76 -4.41 -11.32 8.74
C LYS A 76 -3.06 -10.63 8.93
N MET A 77 -1.98 -11.21 8.40
CA MET A 77 -0.62 -10.67 8.50
C MET A 77 -0.53 -9.25 7.92
N THR A 78 -0.30 -8.27 8.79
CA THR A 78 -0.20 -6.85 8.42
C THR A 78 0.77 -6.11 9.33
N ILE A 79 1.73 -5.42 8.73
CA ILE A 79 2.65 -4.49 9.39
C ILE A 79 2.36 -3.09 8.85
N TRP A 80 1.84 -2.18 9.68
CA TRP A 80 1.57 -0.81 9.25
C TRP A 80 2.87 -0.04 9.01
N LYS A 81 2.88 0.81 7.98
CA LYS A 81 4.03 1.68 7.68
C LYS A 81 4.22 2.80 8.70
N THR A 82 3.20 3.08 9.50
CA THR A 82 3.25 4.08 10.56
C THR A 82 2.72 3.50 11.85
N ILE A 83 3.52 3.56 12.91
CA ILE A 83 3.21 3.04 14.26
C ILE A 83 3.66 4.10 15.27
N ALA A 84 2.74 4.59 16.13
CA ALA A 84 2.99 5.69 17.07
C ALA A 84 3.78 6.86 16.45
N GLN A 85 3.31 7.33 15.28
CA GLN A 85 3.91 8.42 14.49
C GLN A 85 5.33 8.16 13.97
N GLN A 86 5.86 6.95 14.13
CA GLN A 86 7.12 6.52 13.53
C GLN A 86 6.91 5.72 12.26
N GLN A 87 7.83 5.90 11.31
CA GLN A 87 7.79 5.21 10.03
C GLN A 87 8.52 3.87 10.11
N ILE A 88 7.83 2.80 9.73
CA ILE A 88 8.41 1.46 9.62
C ILE A 88 9.02 1.31 8.23
N THR A 89 10.34 1.28 8.17
CA THR A 89 11.09 1.06 6.92
C THR A 89 10.97 -0.38 6.45
N ILE A 90 11.29 -0.63 5.17
CA ILE A 90 11.33 -1.98 4.60
C ILE A 90 12.28 -2.88 5.38
N ALA A 91 13.42 -2.34 5.84
CA ALA A 91 14.39 -3.09 6.64
C ALA A 91 13.81 -3.56 7.98
N LEU A 92 13.08 -2.68 8.68
CA LEU A 92 12.38 -3.04 9.92
C LEU A 92 11.27 -4.05 9.69
N ALA A 93 10.48 -3.87 8.61
CA ALA A 93 9.45 -4.84 8.24
C ALA A 93 10.04 -6.22 7.93
N LYS A 94 11.15 -6.29 7.19
CA LYS A 94 11.88 -7.55 6.96
C LYS A 94 12.37 -8.18 8.25
N LYS A 95 12.91 -7.37 9.17
CA LYS A 95 13.35 -7.83 10.49
C LYS A 95 12.18 -8.43 11.29
N LEU A 96 11.05 -7.74 11.37
CA LEU A 96 9.83 -8.27 12.01
C LEU A 96 9.38 -9.60 11.40
N LEU A 97 9.47 -9.76 10.08
CA LEU A 97 9.09 -10.99 9.39
C LEU A 97 10.08 -12.14 9.63
N SER A 98 11.36 -11.85 9.80
CA SER A 98 12.41 -12.87 9.97
C SER A 98 12.67 -13.26 11.42
N SER A 99 12.79 -12.28 12.33
CA SER A 99 13.13 -12.51 13.75
C SER A 99 11.92 -12.40 14.66
N GLY A 100 10.77 -11.95 14.17
CA GLY A 100 9.58 -11.70 14.99
C GLY A 100 9.64 -10.42 15.81
N GLU A 101 10.78 -9.73 15.86
CA GLU A 101 10.94 -8.48 16.62
C GLU A 101 12.00 -7.52 16.03
N THR A 102 11.92 -6.24 16.38
CA THR A 102 12.88 -5.22 15.91
C THR A 102 14.04 -4.96 16.88
N GLY A 103 13.92 -5.37 18.14
CA GLY A 103 14.67 -4.78 19.24
C GLY A 103 14.15 -3.39 19.59
N VAL A 104 14.70 -2.78 20.65
CA VAL A 104 14.26 -1.46 21.13
C VAL A 104 14.55 -0.38 20.09
N LEU A 105 13.50 0.29 19.63
CA LEU A 105 13.56 1.46 18.76
C LEU A 105 13.17 2.71 19.56
N THR A 106 13.78 3.85 19.22
CA THR A 106 13.53 5.14 19.86
C THR A 106 12.73 6.07 18.95
N GLY A 107 12.17 7.13 19.52
CA GLY A 107 11.50 8.19 18.75
C GLY A 107 10.02 7.97 18.49
N PHE A 108 9.39 6.96 19.08
CA PHE A 108 7.92 6.83 19.06
C PHE A 108 7.28 7.97 19.83
N LYS A 109 6.11 8.42 19.39
CA LYS A 109 5.37 9.51 20.04
C LYS A 109 4.03 9.03 20.53
N SER A 110 3.77 9.29 21.81
CA SER A 110 2.47 9.02 22.43
C SER A 110 1.42 10.02 21.97
N SER A 111 0.15 9.77 22.33
CA SER A 111 -0.94 10.72 22.10
C SER A 111 -0.71 12.08 22.77
N LYS A 112 0.12 12.13 23.83
CA LYS A 112 0.53 13.35 24.53
C LYS A 112 1.79 14.01 23.94
N ASN A 113 2.25 13.55 22.77
CA ASN A 113 3.46 14.01 22.10
C ASN A 113 4.76 13.82 22.91
N THR A 114 4.74 12.92 23.90
CA THR A 114 5.93 12.48 24.63
C THR A 114 6.63 11.37 23.88
N GLU A 115 7.94 11.48 23.75
CA GLU A 115 8.77 10.47 23.09
C GLU A 115 9.03 9.28 24.01
N PHE A 116 9.05 8.08 23.44
CA PHE A 116 9.36 6.85 24.15
C PHE A 116 10.07 5.85 23.24
N SER A 117 10.63 4.82 23.88
CA SER A 117 11.27 3.69 23.23
C SER A 117 10.45 2.43 23.43
N ALA A 118 10.41 1.56 22.41
CA ALA A 118 9.70 0.29 22.48
C ALA A 118 10.33 -0.73 21.52
N ASN A 119 10.28 -2.00 21.89
CA ASN A 119 10.50 -3.09 20.95
C ASN A 119 9.19 -3.37 20.20
N LEU A 120 9.25 -3.60 18.89
CA LEU A 120 8.09 -4.04 18.14
C LEU A 120 8.15 -5.55 17.97
N LYS A 121 7.10 -6.25 18.38
CA LYS A 121 6.94 -7.70 18.23
C LYS A 121 5.82 -8.05 17.27
N LEU A 122 6.03 -9.06 16.44
CA LEU A 122 5.02 -9.59 15.53
C LEU A 122 4.30 -10.76 16.20
N VAL A 123 3.10 -10.51 16.72
CA VAL A 123 2.29 -11.48 17.45
C VAL A 123 1.04 -11.78 16.65
N ASN A 124 0.83 -13.04 16.28
CA ASN A 124 -0.33 -13.49 15.48
C ASN A 124 -0.60 -12.64 14.22
N GLY A 125 0.49 -12.16 13.60
CA GLY A 125 0.46 -11.32 12.40
C GLY A 125 0.06 -9.87 12.58
N LYS A 126 0.07 -9.38 13.82
CA LYS A 126 -0.06 -7.97 14.16
C LYS A 126 1.19 -7.48 14.88
N VAL A 127 1.49 -6.21 14.75
CA VAL A 127 2.60 -5.58 15.49
C VAL A 127 2.09 -5.11 16.85
N GLU A 128 2.75 -5.56 17.91
CA GLU A 128 2.54 -5.14 19.29
C GLU A 128 3.79 -4.42 19.81
N MET A 129 3.58 -3.42 20.67
CA MET A 129 4.68 -2.74 21.36
C MET A 129 4.98 -3.46 22.66
N ASP A 130 6.25 -3.77 22.84
CA ASP A 130 6.80 -4.34 24.06
C ASP A 130 7.72 -3.33 24.73
N PHE A 131 7.44 -3.05 26.00
CA PHE A 131 8.19 -2.14 26.86
C PHE A 131 9.01 -2.87 27.91
N SER A 132 9.08 -4.20 27.82
CA SER A 132 9.97 -5.02 28.64
C SER A 132 11.42 -4.68 28.28
N GLU A 133 12.10 -3.95 29.15
CA GLU A 133 13.57 -3.85 29.16
C GLU A 133 14.19 -5.10 29.79
#